data_AF-A0A970X808-F1
#
_entry.id   AF-A0A970X808-F1
#
_cell.length_a   1.000
_cell.length_b   1.000
_cell.length_c   1.000
_cell.angle_alpha   90.00
_cell.angle_beta   90.00
_cell.angle_gamma   90.00
#
_symmetry.space_group_name_H-M   'P 1'
#
loop_
_entity.id
_entity.type
_entity.pdbx_description
1 polymer ?
#
loop_
_entity_poly.entity_id
_entity_poly.type
_entity_poly.pdbx_seq_one_letter_code
_entity_poly.pdbx_strand_id
1 'polypeptide(L)'
;MGVSGGASVRATLGDVGISVEQAARRLQASQPTIRKWIGEGFLDAIPGRRPVEVDPRSVVRVERVLENVREAYPSREWTRALAAFLHDRDLTRELGVAEAMAERGGYVDR
;
A
#
# COMPACT_ATOMS: atom_id res chain seq x y z
N MET A 1 40.58 -16.54 -24.11
CA MET A 1 39.97 -16.85 -22.79
C MET A 1 39.18 -15.63 -22.36
N GLY A 2 37.87 -15.62 -22.59
CA GLY A 2 36.97 -14.56 -22.10
C GLY A 2 36.30 -15.07 -20.83
N VAL A 3 36.61 -14.47 -19.69
CA VAL A 3 35.90 -14.76 -18.44
C VAL A 3 34.72 -13.80 -18.30
N SER A 4 33.57 -14.45 -18.23
CA SER A 4 32.25 -13.96 -17.84
C SER A 4 32.30 -12.97 -16.68
N GLY A 5 31.68 -11.82 -16.90
CA GLY A 5 31.27 -10.88 -15.85
C GLY A 5 29.80 -10.54 -16.05
N GLY A 6 28.94 -11.56 -16.14
CA GLY A 6 27.49 -11.37 -16.14
C GLY A 6 27.08 -10.84 -14.78
N ALA A 7 27.02 -9.51 -14.65
CA ALA A 7 26.43 -8.84 -13.51
C ALA A 7 25.00 -9.34 -13.35
N SER A 8 24.79 -10.25 -12.39
CA SER A 8 23.47 -10.59 -11.88
C SER A 8 22.90 -9.34 -11.23
N VAL A 9 22.22 -8.52 -12.03
CA VAL A 9 21.29 -7.53 -11.51
C VAL A 9 20.10 -8.33 -10.97
N ARG A 10 20.22 -8.78 -9.72
CA ARG A 10 19.05 -9.10 -8.91
C ARG A 10 18.31 -7.78 -8.72
N ALA A 11 17.46 -7.43 -9.67
CA ALA A 11 16.45 -6.40 -9.46
C ALA A 11 15.64 -6.89 -8.26
N THR A 12 15.83 -6.23 -7.12
CA THR A 12 14.95 -6.49 -5.99
C THR A 12 13.55 -6.11 -6.47
N LEU A 13 12.53 -6.90 -6.16
CA LEU A 13 11.14 -6.57 -6.50
C LEU A 13 10.67 -5.20 -5.95
N GLY A 14 11.53 -4.45 -5.25
CA GLY A 14 11.30 -3.09 -4.76
C GLY A 14 11.89 -1.95 -5.62
N ASP A 15 12.65 -2.24 -6.70
CA ASP A 15 13.26 -1.19 -7.54
C ASP A 15 12.45 -0.81 -8.79
N VAL A 16 11.42 -1.59 -9.12
CA VAL A 16 10.58 -1.37 -10.30
C VAL A 16 9.18 -0.97 -9.83
N GLY A 17 8.88 0.32 -9.95
CA GLY A 17 7.53 0.82 -9.75
C GLY A 17 6.58 0.35 -10.83
N ILE A 18 5.30 0.25 -10.49
CA ILE A 18 4.26 -0.01 -11.50
C ILE A 18 3.55 1.28 -11.88
N SER A 19 3.13 1.38 -13.13
CA SER A 19 2.40 2.56 -13.59
C SER A 19 1.01 2.65 -12.95
N VAL A 20 0.46 3.86 -12.88
CA VAL A 20 -0.93 4.11 -12.45
C VAL A 20 -1.92 3.25 -13.24
N GLU A 21 -1.66 3.01 -14.53
CA GLU A 21 -2.50 2.17 -15.39
C GLU A 21 -2.41 0.68 -15.02
N GLN A 22 -1.21 0.18 -14.72
CA GLN A 22 -1.02 -1.19 -14.23
C GLN A 22 -1.68 -1.40 -12.88
N ALA A 23 -1.54 -0.43 -11.95
CA ALA A 23 -2.21 -0.45 -10.66
C ALA A 23 -3.74 -0.45 -10.81
N ALA A 24 -4.29 0.37 -11.72
CA ALA A 24 -5.72 0.43 -12.02
C ALA A 24 -6.27 -0.92 -12.49
N ARG A 25 -5.58 -1.59 -13.42
CA ARG A 25 -5.95 -2.93 -13.88
C ARG A 25 -5.91 -3.95 -12.75
N ARG A 26 -4.84 -3.95 -11.96
CA ARG A 26 -4.64 -4.92 -10.88
C ARG A 26 -5.70 -4.79 -9.79
N LEU A 27 -5.98 -3.58 -9.35
CA LEU A 27 -6.96 -3.30 -8.29
C LEU A 27 -8.41 -3.28 -8.82
N GLN A 28 -8.61 -3.43 -10.13
CA GLN A 28 -9.91 -3.29 -10.81
C GLN A 28 -10.59 -1.96 -10.46
N ALA A 29 -9.82 -0.87 -10.53
CA ALA A 29 -10.25 0.48 -10.22
C ALA A 29 -9.91 1.43 -11.38
N SER A 30 -10.52 2.62 -11.39
CA SER A 30 -10.20 3.63 -12.40
C SER A 30 -8.86 4.33 -12.11
N GLN A 31 -8.14 4.81 -13.14
CA GLN A 31 -6.90 5.59 -12.92
C GLN A 31 -7.12 6.83 -12.03
N PRO A 32 -8.23 7.60 -12.14
CA PRO A 32 -8.54 8.66 -11.19
C PRO A 32 -8.65 8.16 -9.73
N THR A 33 -9.25 6.99 -9.51
CA THR A 33 -9.31 6.36 -8.17
C THR A 33 -7.91 6.04 -7.65
N ILE A 34 -7.03 5.49 -8.49
CA ILE A 34 -5.64 5.21 -8.11
C ILE A 34 -4.91 6.50 -7.71
N ARG A 35 -5.05 7.57 -8.50
CA ARG A 35 -4.44 8.88 -8.18
C ARG A 35 -4.98 9.45 -6.87
N LYS A 36 -6.29 9.31 -6.63
CA LYS A 36 -6.91 9.70 -5.37
C LYS A 36 -6.33 8.92 -4.19
N TRP A 37 -6.22 7.59 -4.30
CA TRP A 37 -5.65 6.74 -3.26
C TRP A 37 -4.16 7.01 -2.99
N ILE A 38 -3.40 7.42 -4.00
CA ILE A 38 -2.03 7.92 -3.80
C ILE A 38 -2.05 9.21 -2.97
N GLY A 39 -2.91 10.16 -3.32
CA GLY A 39 -3.06 11.42 -2.58
C GLY A 39 -3.56 11.24 -1.14
N GLU A 40 -4.35 10.19 -0.90
CA GLU A 40 -4.88 9.81 0.42
C GLU A 40 -3.94 8.87 1.20
N GLY A 41 -2.79 8.48 0.64
CA GLY A 41 -1.79 7.63 1.32
C GLY A 41 -2.15 6.13 1.38
N PHE A 42 -3.19 5.68 0.70
CA PHE A 42 -3.53 4.26 0.60
C PHE A 42 -2.60 3.49 -0.35
N LEU A 43 -2.04 4.19 -1.34
CA LEU A 43 -1.02 3.68 -2.24
C LEU A 43 0.23 4.54 -2.12
N ASP A 44 1.38 3.88 -2.03
CA ASP A 44 2.66 4.55 -1.87
C ASP A 44 3.20 4.90 -3.26
N ALA A 45 3.36 6.19 -3.57
CA ALA A 45 4.06 6.62 -4.78
C ALA A 45 5.57 6.53 -4.58
N ILE A 46 6.31 6.15 -5.62
CA ILE A 46 7.77 6.17 -5.59
C ILE A 46 8.25 7.64 -5.70
N PRO A 47 9.00 8.16 -4.70
CA PRO A 47 9.43 9.54 -4.68
C PRO A 47 10.28 9.91 -5.91
N GLY A 48 10.07 11.11 -6.44
CA GLY A 48 10.87 11.66 -7.54
C GLY A 48 10.62 11.05 -8.92
N ARG A 49 9.69 10.10 -9.06
CA ARG A 49 9.37 9.47 -10.36
C ARG A 49 8.33 10.27 -11.15
N ARG A 50 8.63 10.48 -12.44
CA ARG A 50 7.73 11.08 -13.43
C ARG A 50 7.82 10.27 -14.73
N PRO A 51 6.71 9.70 -15.25
CA PRO A 51 5.35 9.70 -14.69
C PRO A 51 5.28 9.02 -13.32
N VAL A 52 4.18 9.25 -12.58
CA VAL A 52 3.99 8.67 -11.24
C VAL A 52 4.03 7.15 -11.32
N GLU A 53 4.88 6.56 -10.48
CA GLU A 53 4.97 5.12 -10.27
C GLU A 53 4.52 4.78 -8.85
N VAL A 54 3.90 3.62 -8.71
CA VAL A 54 3.35 3.11 -7.45
C VAL A 54 4.23 1.97 -6.95
N ASP A 55 4.51 1.95 -5.65
CA ASP A 55 5.22 0.87 -4.99
C ASP A 55 4.40 -0.44 -5.11
N PRO A 56 4.97 -1.52 -5.66
CA PRO A 56 4.25 -2.78 -5.83
C PRO A 56 3.73 -3.37 -4.51
N ARG A 57 4.41 -3.15 -3.38
CA ARG A 57 4.01 -3.68 -2.07
C ARG A 57 2.77 -2.99 -1.55
N SER A 58 2.60 -1.69 -1.77
CA SER A 58 1.36 -1.00 -1.39
C SER A 58 0.18 -1.50 -2.22
N VAL A 59 0.41 -1.82 -3.50
CA VAL A 59 -0.62 -2.37 -4.38
C VAL A 59 -1.06 -3.76 -3.92
N VAL A 60 -0.12 -4.66 -3.62
CA VAL A 60 -0.43 -5.99 -3.07
C VAL A 60 -1.18 -5.89 -1.73
N ARG A 61 -0.80 -4.92 -0.89
CA ARG A 61 -1.48 -4.66 0.39
C ARG A 61 -2.95 -4.29 0.18
N VAL A 62 -3.22 -3.36 -0.73
CA VAL A 62 -4.59 -2.90 -1.05
C VAL A 62 -5.39 -3.99 -1.77
N GLU A 63 -4.76 -4.77 -2.66
CA GLU A 63 -5.40 -5.89 -3.36
C GLU A 63 -5.99 -6.91 -2.38
N ARG A 64 -5.21 -7.35 -1.38
CA ARG A 64 -5.68 -8.28 -0.33
C ARG A 64 -6.86 -7.72 0.46
N VAL A 65 -6.84 -6.42 0.72
CA VAL A 65 -7.95 -5.75 1.40
C VAL A 65 -9.21 -5.76 0.53
N LEU A 66 -9.06 -5.45 -0.75
CA LEU A 66 -10.18 -5.45 -1.70
C LEU A 66 -10.78 -6.85 -1.88
N GLU A 67 -9.95 -7.89 -1.91
CA GLU A 67 -10.42 -9.29 -1.94
C GLU A 67 -11.33 -9.58 -0.74
N ASN A 68 -10.85 -9.30 0.48
CA ASN A 68 -11.64 -9.50 1.70
C ASN A 68 -12.95 -8.70 1.70
N VAL A 69 -12.91 -7.43 1.26
CA VAL A 69 -14.11 -6.57 1.21
C VAL A 69 -15.12 -7.07 0.17
N ARG A 70 -14.64 -7.55 -0.99
CA ARG A 70 -15.51 -8.10 -2.05
C ARG A 70 -16.18 -9.41 -1.61
N GLU A 71 -15.46 -10.25 -0.88
CA GLU A 71 -16.04 -11.47 -0.29
C GLU A 71 -17.09 -11.15 0.78
N ALA A 72 -16.85 -10.12 1.60
CA ALA A 72 -17.77 -9.74 2.67
C ALA A 72 -18.99 -8.93 2.20
N TYR A 73 -18.90 -8.18 1.09
CA TYR A 73 -19.96 -7.26 0.64
C TYR A 73 -20.19 -7.32 -0.89
N PRO A 74 -21.00 -8.27 -1.39
CA PRO A 74 -21.20 -8.49 -2.83
C PRO A 74 -22.04 -7.45 -3.58
N SER A 75 -22.48 -6.34 -2.96
CA SER A 75 -23.48 -5.43 -3.54
C SER A 75 -23.09 -3.96 -3.46
N ARG A 76 -22.63 -3.37 -4.57
CA ARG A 76 -22.59 -1.92 -4.93
C ARG A 76 -22.01 -0.87 -3.95
N GLU A 77 -21.69 -1.20 -2.70
CA GLU A 77 -21.21 -0.27 -1.66
C GLU A 77 -19.70 -0.40 -1.41
N TRP A 78 -18.98 -1.10 -2.29
CA TRP A 78 -17.57 -1.46 -2.13
C TRP A 78 -16.64 -0.26 -1.87
N THR A 79 -16.89 0.91 -2.48
CA THR A 79 -16.08 2.11 -2.26
C THR A 79 -16.24 2.66 -0.85
N ARG A 80 -17.45 2.56 -0.28
CA ARG A 80 -17.76 3.02 1.08
C ARG A 80 -17.25 2.03 2.12
N ALA A 81 -17.42 0.74 1.86
CA ALA A 81 -16.88 -0.34 2.69
C ALA A 81 -15.34 -0.31 2.73
N LEU A 82 -14.69 -0.06 1.58
CA LEU A 82 -13.25 0.08 1.50
C LEU A 82 -12.74 1.32 2.26
N ALA A 83 -13.40 2.47 2.09
CA ALA A 83 -13.04 3.68 2.83
C ALA A 83 -13.18 3.47 4.35
N ALA A 84 -14.27 2.83 4.79
CA ALA A 84 -14.48 2.49 6.20
C ALA A 84 -13.43 1.52 6.73
N PHE A 85 -13.12 0.44 5.99
CA PHE A 85 -12.14 -0.56 6.41
C PHE A 85 -10.71 0.00 6.48
N LEU A 86 -10.31 0.83 5.50
CA LEU A 86 -9.00 1.46 5.52
C LEU A 86 -8.90 2.51 6.64
N HIS A 87 -9.98 3.25 6.90
CA HIS A 87 -10.04 4.19 8.02
C HIS A 87 -9.95 3.48 9.38
N ASP A 88 -10.66 2.36 9.55
CA ASP A 88 -10.66 1.55 10.77
C ASP A 88 -9.26 0.95 11.06
N ARG A 89 -8.54 0.53 10.02
CA ARG A 89 -7.15 0.07 10.15
C ARG A 89 -6.17 1.18 10.52
N ASP A 90 -6.37 2.39 10.01
CA ASP A 90 -5.53 3.53 10.34
C ASP A 90 -5.74 3.93 11.81
N LEU A 91 -7.00 3.98 12.24
CA LEU A 91 -7.37 4.18 13.65
C LEU A 91 -6.78 3.08 14.55
N THR A 92 -6.88 1.82 14.15
CA THR A 92 -6.30 0.68 14.89
C THR A 92 -4.78 0.76 14.98
N ARG A 93 -4.11 1.25 13.93
CA ARG A 93 -2.66 1.44 13.92
C ARG A 93 -2.25 2.60 14.82
N GLU A 94 -2.99 3.70 14.80
CA GLU A 94 -2.76 4.86 15.67
C GLU A 94 -2.97 4.48 17.15
N LEU A 95 -4.02 3.72 17.44
CA LEU A 95 -4.31 3.20 18.79
C LEU A 95 -3.27 2.18 19.25
N GLY A 96 -2.84 1.25 18.39
CA GLY A 96 -1.79 0.28 18.74
C GLY A 96 -0.41 0.91 18.92
N VAL A 97 -0.11 2.02 18.22
CA VAL A 97 1.11 2.81 18.44
C VAL A 97 1.01 3.60 19.75
N ALA A 98 -0.17 4.15 20.07
CA ALA A 98 -0.42 4.82 21.35
C ALA A 98 -0.32 3.86 22.53
N GLU A 99 -0.85 2.65 22.40
CA GLU A 99 -0.77 1.60 23.43
C GLU A 99 0.68 1.11 23.62
N ALA A 100 1.43 0.89 22.54
CA ALA A 100 2.86 0.56 22.61
C ALA A 100 3.73 1.69 23.19
N MET A 101 3.33 2.96 23.05
CA MET A 101 3.96 4.12 23.69
C MET A 101 3.60 4.22 25.18
N ALA A 102 2.34 3.91 25.54
CA ALA A 102 1.90 3.87 26.94
C ALA A 102 2.60 2.76 27.73
N GLU A 103 2.80 1.59 27.13
CA GLU A 103 3.54 0.48 27.75
C GLU A 103 5.05 0.75 27.88
N ARG A 104 5.61 1.70 27.11
CA ARG A 104 7.02 2.15 27.24
C ARG A 104 7.23 3.35 28.17
N GLY A 105 6.16 4.05 28.55
CA GLY A 105 6.24 5.30 29.34
C GLY A 105 6.17 5.13 30.86
N GLY A 106 5.97 3.91 31.36
CA GLY A 106 5.69 3.68 32.78
C GLY A 106 6.82 3.02 33.56
N TYR A 107 8.03 3.57 33.57
CA TYR A 107 8.99 3.37 34.68
C TYR A 107 10.14 4.39 34.58
N VAL A 108 9.96 5.56 35.18
CA VAL A 108 11.09 6.27 35.81
C VAL A 108 10.61 6.97 37.08
N ASP A 109 11.07 6.41 38.18
CA ASP A 109 11.08 6.81 39.58
C ASP A 109 11.02 8.32 39.88
N ARG A 110 10.06 8.74 40.72
CA ARG A 110 10.34 9.48 41.97
C ARG A 110 9.16 9.50 42.94
#